data_AF-A0A6H1ZQH6-F1
#
_entry.id   AF-A0A6H1ZQH6-F1
#
_cell.length_a   1.000
_cell.length_b   1.000
_cell.length_c   1.000
_cell.angle_alpha   90.00
_cell.angle_beta   90.00
_cell.angle_gamma   90.00
#
_symmetry.space_group_name_H-M   'P 1'
#
loop_
_entity.id
_entity.type
_entity.pdbx_description
1 polymer ?
#
loop_
_entity_poly.entity_id
_entity_poly.type
_entity_poly.pdbx_seq_one_letter_code
_entity_poly.pdbx_strand_id
1 'polypeptide(L)'
;MIIFILGYIAGIVTAILIVTTLTYFRRVIERKVNIIEKQIKVAGPRLKGFIIEPPSEAEEVRAQIIAKNKAQGKDTPISELL
;
A
#
# COMPACT_ATOMS: atom_id res chain seq x y z
N MET A 1 37.31 -4.73 -43.01
CA MET A 1 36.41 -5.83 -42.57
C MET A 1 36.67 -6.22 -41.12
N ILE A 2 37.91 -6.52 -40.72
CA ILE A 2 38.30 -6.88 -39.33
C ILE A 2 37.89 -5.83 -38.28
N ILE A 3 38.05 -4.54 -38.57
CA ILE A 3 37.67 -3.44 -37.66
C ILE A 3 36.16 -3.45 -37.36
N PHE A 4 35.33 -3.76 -38.36
CA PHE A 4 33.88 -3.85 -38.17
C PHE A 4 33.49 -5.05 -37.29
N ILE A 5 34.17 -6.19 -37.47
CA ILE A 5 33.94 -7.39 -36.65
C ILE A 5 34.32 -7.13 -35.19
N LEU A 6 35.47 -6.48 -34.96
CA LEU A 6 35.92 -6.07 -33.63
C LEU A 6 34.95 -5.10 -32.95
N GLY A 7 34.46 -4.09 -33.69
CA GLY A 7 33.46 -3.16 -33.18
C GLY A 7 32.14 -3.85 -32.81
N TYR A 8 31.70 -4.81 -33.62
CA TYR A 8 30.48 -5.58 -33.35
C TYR A 8 30.61 -6.46 -32.10
N ILE A 9 31.74 -7.16 -31.95
CA ILE A 9 32.02 -7.98 -30.77
C ILE A 9 32.10 -7.10 -29.51
N ALA A 10 32.81 -5.96 -29.59
CA ALA A 10 32.91 -5.02 -28.48
C ALA A 10 31.53 -4.49 -28.05
N GLY A 11 30.66 -4.17 -29.01
CA GLY A 11 29.29 -3.73 -28.73
C GLY A 11 28.47 -4.80 -28.01
N ILE A 12 28.53 -6.06 -28.47
CA ILE A 12 27.83 -7.18 -27.83
C ILE A 12 28.33 -7.40 -26.41
N VAL A 13 29.65 -7.43 -26.21
CA VAL A 13 30.25 -7.62 -24.89
C VAL A 13 29.80 -6.51 -23.93
N THR A 14 29.80 -5.26 -24.41
CA THR A 14 29.36 -4.11 -23.61
C THR A 14 27.88 -4.22 -23.23
N ALA A 15 27.02 -4.62 -24.16
CA ALA A 15 25.59 -4.80 -23.90
C ALA A 15 25.34 -5.90 -22.85
N ILE A 16 26.03 -7.03 -22.96
CA ILE A 16 25.95 -8.13 -21.97
C ILE A 16 26.41 -7.64 -20.59
N LEU A 17 27.49 -6.87 -20.53
CA LEU A 17 28.05 -6.34 -19.29
C LEU A 17 27.07 -5.37 -18.60
N ILE A 18 26.40 -4.49 -19.37
CA ILE A 18 25.36 -3.61 -18.84
C ILE A 18 24.18 -4.42 -18.28
N VAL A 19 23.68 -5.39 -19.04
CA VAL A 19 22.52 -6.20 -18.63
C VAL A 19 22.82 -7.02 -17.38
N THR A 20 23.99 -7.67 -17.32
CA THR A 20 24.42 -8.43 -16.15
C THR A 20 24.60 -7.53 -14.92
N THR A 21 25.19 -6.35 -15.09
CA THR A 21 25.32 -5.36 -14.01
C THR A 21 23.96 -4.95 -13.47
N LEU A 22 23.02 -4.54 -14.33
CA LEU A 22 21.66 -4.20 -13.93
C LEU A 22 20.95 -5.36 -13.22
N THR A 23 21.09 -6.58 -13.75
CA THR A 23 20.46 -7.78 -13.17
C THR A 23 21.05 -8.13 -11.80
N TYR A 24 22.37 -7.97 -11.62
CA TYR A 24 23.04 -8.21 -10.35
C TYR A 24 22.60 -7.20 -9.29
N PHE A 25 22.58 -5.91 -9.65
CA PHE A 25 22.14 -4.85 -8.74
C PHE A 25 20.64 -4.80 -8.50
N ARG A 26 19.81 -5.45 -9.34
CA ARG A 26 18.35 -5.55 -9.16
C ARG A 26 17.98 -6.04 -7.76
N ARG A 27 18.63 -7.11 -7.26
CA ARG A 27 18.38 -7.64 -5.91
C ARG A 27 18.78 -6.67 -4.80
N VAL A 28 19.83 -5.87 -5.02
CA VAL A 28 20.30 -4.87 -4.05
C VAL A 28 19.35 -3.67 -4.01
N ILE A 29 18.86 -3.23 -5.17
CA ILE A 29 17.86 -2.16 -5.31
C ILE A 29 16.56 -2.60 -4.64
N GLU A 30 16.05 -3.80 -4.95
CA GLU A 30 14.82 -4.35 -4.35
C GLU A 30 14.92 -4.46 -2.82
N ARG A 31 16.08 -4.86 -2.27
CA ARG A 31 16.29 -4.86 -0.81
C ARG A 31 16.27 -3.47 -0.21
N LYS A 32 16.94 -2.49 -0.83
CA LYS A 32 16.97 -1.10 -0.32
C LYS A 32 15.60 -0.44 -0.40
N VAL A 33 14.85 -0.66 -1.49
CA VAL A 33 13.48 -0.16 -1.65
C VAL A 33 12.56 -0.74 -0.57
N ASN A 34 12.61 -2.05 -0.33
CA ASN A 34 11.82 -2.69 0.73
C ASN A 34 12.16 -2.17 2.14
N ILE A 35 13.43 -1.87 2.42
CA ILE A 35 13.84 -1.30 3.71
C ILE A 35 13.27 0.11 3.88
N ILE A 36 13.39 0.95 2.84
CA ILE A 36 12.85 2.31 2.85
C ILE A 36 11.32 2.29 2.96
N GLU A 37 10.64 1.41 2.22
CA GLU A 37 9.19 1.24 2.29
C GLU A 37 8.74 0.82 3.69
N LYS A 38 9.46 -0.13 4.32
CA LYS A 38 9.20 -0.51 5.72
C LYS A 38 9.42 0.66 6.68
N GLN A 39 10.48 1.44 6.50
CA GLN A 39 10.75 2.61 7.34
C GLN A 39 9.66 3.68 7.20
N ILE A 40 9.18 3.95 5.98
CA ILE A 40 8.08 4.87 5.73
C ILE A 40 6.78 4.35 6.36
N LYS A 41 6.46 3.06 6.21
CA LYS A 41 5.28 2.43 6.86
C LYS A 41 5.36 2.45 8.40
N VAL A 42 6.57 2.44 8.97
CA VAL A 42 6.78 2.49 10.43
C VAL A 42 6.78 3.94 10.95
N ALA A 43 7.17 4.91 10.12
CA ALA A 43 7.26 6.33 10.47
C ALA A 43 5.92 7.07 10.49
N GLY A 44 4.84 6.46 9.98
CA GLY A 44 3.48 6.95 10.24
C GLY A 44 3.12 6.81 11.72
N PRO A 45 2.28 7.70 12.28
CA PRO A 45 1.86 7.63 13.67
C PRO A 45 1.18 6.27 13.93
N ARG A 46 1.89 5.36 14.59
CA ARG A 46 1.28 4.15 15.13
C ARG A 46 0.44 4.59 16.32
N LEU A 47 -0.87 4.63 16.13
CA LEU A 47 -1.84 4.74 17.22
C LEU A 47 -1.65 3.52 18.12
N LYS A 48 -0.70 3.60 19.06
CA LYS A 48 -0.47 2.61 20.10
C LYS A 48 -1.64 2.73 21.07
N GLY A 49 -2.58 1.80 20.95
CA GLY A 49 -3.74 1.69 21.84
C GLY A 49 -4.74 2.81 21.61
N PHE A 50 -5.76 2.56 20.79
CA PHE A 50 -7.02 3.24 21.05
C PHE A 50 -7.57 2.68 22.36
N ILE A 51 -7.78 3.54 23.34
CA ILE A 51 -8.72 3.26 24.41
C ILE A 51 -10.09 3.31 23.73
N ILE A 52 -10.67 2.15 23.47
CA ILE A 52 -12.07 2.08 23.08
C ILE A 52 -12.84 2.37 24.36
N GLU A 53 -13.31 3.61 24.51
CA GLU A 53 -14.25 3.93 25.56
C GLU A 53 -15.48 3.02 25.39
N PRO A 54 -15.95 2.34 26.45
CA PRO A 54 -17.16 1.55 26.35
C PRO A 54 -18.31 2.48 25.93
N PRO A 55 -19.22 2.01 25.05
CA PRO A 55 -20.34 2.82 24.61
C PRO A 55 -21.15 3.28 25.83
N SER A 56 -21.53 4.55 25.85
CA SER A 56 -22.37 5.05 26.94
C SER A 56 -23.77 4.45 26.85
N GLU A 57 -24.50 4.39 27.96
CA GLU A 57 -25.91 3.91 27.98
C GLU A 57 -26.78 4.64 26.93
N ALA A 58 -26.50 5.93 26.69
CA ALA A 58 -27.19 6.72 25.67
C ALA A 58 -26.93 6.22 24.23
N GLU A 59 -25.71 5.73 23.95
CA GLU A 59 -25.35 5.17 22.64
C GLU A 59 -25.97 3.79 22.44
N GLU A 60 -26.04 2.98 23.49
CA GLU A 60 -26.72 1.69 23.45
C GLU A 60 -28.22 1.84 23.19
N VAL A 61 -28.87 2.78 23.89
CA VAL A 61 -30.29 3.10 23.66
C VAL A 61 -30.52 3.60 22.25
N ARG A 62 -29.61 4.45 21.73
CA ARG A 62 -29.69 4.94 20.35
C ARG A 62 -29.58 3.80 19.33
N ALA A 63 -28.65 2.87 19.53
CA ALA A 63 -28.50 1.70 18.67
C ALA A 63 -29.75 0.80 18.69
N GLN A 64 -30.36 0.60 19.85
CA GLN A 64 -31.61 -0.15 19.99
C GLN A 64 -32.78 0.53 19.27
N ILE A 65 -32.92 1.85 19.37
CA ILE A 65 -33.96 2.61 18.67
C ILE A 65 -33.78 2.51 17.15
N ILE A 66 -32.56 2.65 16.65
CA ILE A 66 -32.25 2.52 15.22
C ILE A 66 -32.59 1.11 14.72
N ALA A 67 -32.17 0.07 15.45
CA ALA A 67 -32.49 -1.32 15.10
C ALA A 67 -34.00 -1.58 15.08
N LYS A 68 -34.74 -1.01 16.05
CA LYS A 68 -36.20 -1.09 16.12
C LYS A 68 -36.88 -0.38 14.96
N ASN A 69 -36.42 0.82 14.59
CA ASN A 69 -36.96 1.58 13.46
C ASN A 69 -36.71 0.86 12.14
N LYS A 70 -35.52 0.26 11.97
CA LYS A 70 -35.18 -0.58 10.82
C LYS A 70 -36.06 -1.82 10.72
N ALA A 71 -36.30 -2.51 11.83
CA ALA A 71 -37.21 -3.66 11.87
C ALA A 71 -38.67 -3.28 11.55
N GLN A 72 -39.08 -2.05 11.86
CA GLN A 72 -40.41 -1.52 11.56
C GLN A 72 -40.52 -0.87 10.17
N GLY A 73 -39.45 -0.87 9.36
CA GLY A 73 -39.44 -0.22 8.05
C GLY A 73 -39.57 1.31 8.11
N LYS A 74 -39.27 1.92 9.27
CA LYS A 74 -39.33 3.37 9.52
C LYS A 74 -37.95 4.04 9.43
N ASP A 75 -36.98 3.32 8.87
CA ASP A 75 -35.62 3.82 8.68
C ASP A 75 -35.57 4.54 7.33
N THR A 76 -35.88 5.84 7.33
CA THR A 76 -35.78 6.67 6.13
C THR A 76 -34.33 7.15 6.00
N PRO A 77 -33.61 6.78 4.93
CA PRO A 77 -32.25 7.25 4.73
C PRO A 77 -32.24 8.76 4.49
N ILE A 78 -31.24 9.45 5.03
CA ILE A 78 -31.09 10.92 4.89
C ILE A 78 -31.08 11.38 3.43
N SER A 79 -30.68 10.51 2.50
CA SER A 79 -30.74 10.75 1.05
C SER A 79 -32.16 10.95 0.50
N GLU A 80 -33.19 10.53 1.23
CA GLU A 80 -34.61 10.73 0.87
C GLU A 80 -35.21 12.00 1.52
N LEU A 81 -34.46 12.69 2.38
CA LEU A 81 -34.89 13.90 3.09
C LEU A 81 -34.24 15.20 2.53
N LEU A 82 -33.37 15.08 1.51
CA LEU A 82 -32.68 16.16 0.80
C LEU A 82 -33.16 16.24 -0.65
#